data_AF-A0A4V2AWW8-F1
#
_entry.id   AF-A0A4V2AWW8-F1
#
_cell.length_a   1.000
_cell.length_b   1.000
_cell.length_c   1.000
_cell.angle_alpha   90.00
_cell.angle_beta   90.00
_cell.angle_gamma   90.00
#
_symmetry.space_group_name_H-M   'P 1'
#
loop_
_entity.id
_entity.type
_entity.pdbx_description
1 polymer ?
#
loop_
_entity_poly.entity_id
_entity_poly.type
_entity_poly.pdbx_seq_one_letter_code
_entity_poly.pdbx_strand_id
1 'polypeptide(L)' 'MGIVNVTPDSFSDGGRFFTPDHALLQIDELIADGADIIDLGAESTRPNAALVP' A
#
# COMPACT_ATOMS: atom_id res chain seq x y z
N MET A 1 -5.97 -10.25 7.04
CA MET A 1 -4.84 -9.84 6.18
C MET A 1 -5.22 -8.55 5.48
N GLY A 2 -4.46 -7.48 5.69
CA GLY A 2 -4.64 -6.17 5.03
C GLY A 2 -3.55 -5.93 3.99
N ILE A 3 -3.85 -5.15 2.95
CA ILE A 3 -2.90 -4.82 1.88
C ILE A 3 -2.64 -3.31 1.91
N VAL A 4 -1.37 -2.92 1.85
CA VAL A 4 -0.95 -1.51 1.74
C VAL A 4 0.02 -1.39 0.57
N ASN A 5 -0.40 -0.70 -0.49
CA ASN A 5 0.45 -0.45 -1.65
C ASN A 5 1.11 0.93 -1.52
N VAL A 6 2.43 0.94 -1.37
CA VAL A 6 3.25 2.16 -1.27
C VAL A 6 3.82 2.49 -2.64
N THR A 7 2.93 2.70 -3.61
CA THR A 7 3.31 3.14 -4.97
C THR A 7 2.54 4.41 -5.32
N PRO A 8 3.10 5.33 -6.11
CA PRO A 8 2.45 6.62 -6.42
C PRO A 8 1.25 6.46 -7.36
N ASP A 9 1.07 5.28 -7.92
CA ASP A 9 0.19 4.97 -9.04
C ASP A 9 -0.66 3.71 -8.80
N SER A 10 -0.81 3.32 -7.53
CA SER A 10 -1.57 2.15 -7.13
C SER A 10 -2.97 2.16 -7.73
N PHE A 11 -3.35 1.06 -8.39
CA PHE A 11 -4.65 0.93 -9.07
C PHE A 11 -5.83 0.97 -8.08
N SER A 12 -5.64 0.43 -6.87
CA SER A 12 -6.71 0.27 -5.88
C SER A 12 -6.93 1.53 -5.03
N ASP A 13 -5.85 2.20 -4.62
CA ASP A 13 -5.91 3.33 -3.69
C ASP A 13 -5.53 4.68 -4.31
N GLY A 14 -5.05 4.69 -5.56
CA GLY A 14 -4.67 5.90 -6.28
C GLY A 14 -3.40 6.57 -5.77
N GLY A 15 -2.54 5.84 -5.06
CA GLY A 15 -1.30 6.36 -4.46
C GLY A 15 -1.50 7.02 -3.10
N ARG A 16 -2.63 6.76 -2.44
CA ARG A 16 -2.99 7.36 -1.15
C ARG A 16 -1.96 7.07 -0.05
N PHE A 17 -1.31 5.91 -0.12
CA PHE A 17 -0.38 5.43 0.89
C PHE A 17 1.09 5.57 0.45
N PHE A 18 1.38 6.40 -0.56
CA PHE A 18 2.73 6.54 -1.08
C PHE A 18 3.73 7.15 -0.07
N THR A 19 3.26 7.98 0.86
CA THR A 19 4.12 8.53 1.92
C THR A 19 4.14 7.63 3.14
N PRO A 20 5.26 7.57 3.89
CA PRO A 20 5.36 6.77 5.12
C PRO A 20 4.24 7.07 6.12
N ASP A 21 3.91 8.35 6.32
CA ASP A 21 2.87 8.75 7.28
C ASP A 21 1.48 8.20 6.90
N HIS A 22 1.11 8.24 5.61
CA HIS A 22 -0.17 7.70 5.16
C HIS A 22 -0.19 6.18 5.17
N ALA A 23 0.93 5.53 4.84
CA ALA A 23 1.04 4.08 4.93
C ALA A 23 0.88 3.60 6.38
N LEU A 24 1.52 4.27 7.33
CA LEU A 24 1.41 3.96 8.76
C LEU A 24 -0.03 4.13 9.26
N LEU A 25 -0.70 5.22 8.89
CA LEU A 25 -2.10 5.44 9.25
C LEU A 25 -3.00 4.30 8.75
N GLN A 26 -2.82 3.86 7.49
CA GLN A 26 -3.58 2.75 6.94
C GLN A 26 -3.28 1.42 7.63
N ILE A 27 -2.01 1.19 8.02
CA ILE A 27 -1.62 -0.01 8.77
C ILE A 27 -2.31 -0.02 10.14
N ASP A 28 -2.33 1.11 10.85
CA ASP A 28 -3.00 1.22 12.15
C ASP A 28 -4.50 0.96 12.03
N GLU A 29 -5.15 1.48 10.98
CA GLU A 29 -6.57 1.18 10.67
C GLU A 29 -6.79 -0.32 10.40
N LEU A 30 -5.95 -0.94 9.58
CA LEU A 30 -6.06 -2.37 9.26
C LEU A 30 -5.87 -3.25 10.51
N ILE A 31 -4.95 -2.88 11.41
CA ILE A 31 -4.76 -3.56 12.69
C ILE A 31 -6.00 -3.41 13.57
N ALA A 32 -6.57 -2.19 13.66
CA ALA A 32 -7.78 -1.93 14.42
C ALA A 32 -8.99 -2.73 13.89
N ASP A 33 -9.05 -2.93 12.57
CA ASP A 33 -10.06 -3.76 11.90
C ASP A 33 -9.80 -5.28 12.03
N GLY A 34 -8.71 -5.68 12.71
CA GLY A 34 -8.40 -7.08 13.04
C GLY A 34 -7.52 -7.79 12.02
N ALA A 35 -6.71 -7.08 11.25
CA ALA A 35 -5.75 -7.72 10.35
C ALA A 35 -4.56 -8.32 11.13
N ASP A 36 -4.43 -9.64 11.11
CA ASP A 36 -3.28 -10.34 11.71
C ASP A 36 -1.99 -10.24 10.88
N ILE A 37 -2.12 -9.94 9.59
CA ILE A 37 -1.03 -9.88 8.61
C ILE A 37 -1.23 -8.64 7.76
N ILE A 38 -0.15 -7.93 7.49
CA ILE A 38 -0.09 -6.84 6.53
C ILE A 38 0.81 -7.27 5.36
N ASP A 39 0.27 -7.16 4.15
CA ASP A 39 1.00 -7.33 2.90
C ASP A 39 1.34 -5.95 2.32
N LEU A 40 2.64 -5.65 2.26
CA LEU A 40 3.16 -4.33 1.87
C LEU A 40 3.76 -4.41 0.46
N GLY A 41 3.11 -3.76 -0.51
CA GLY A 41 3.56 -3.71 -1.90
C GLY A 41 4.27 -2.40 -2.23
N ALA A 42 5.59 -2.42 -2.39
CA ALA A 42 6.38 -1.24 -2.80
C ALA A 42 6.63 -1.14 -4.30
N GLU A 43 6.30 -2.19 -5.07
CA GLU A 43 6.44 -2.23 -6.52
C GLU A 43 5.13 -2.71 -7.16
N SER A 44 4.65 -1.95 -8.15
CA SER A 44 3.41 -2.29 -8.82
C SER A 44 3.65 -3.33 -9.91
N THR A 45 2.85 -4.39 -9.93
CA THR A 45 2.86 -5.42 -10.99
C THR A 45 1.79 -5.16 -12.06
N ARG A 46 1.14 -3.99 -12.04
CA ARG A 46 0.13 -3.63 -13.04
C ARG A 46 0.75 -3.48 -14.44
N PRO A 47 -0.02 -3.66 -15.52
CA PRO A 47 0.48 -3.45 -16.88
C PRO A 47 1.06 -2.04 -17.04
N ASN A 48 2.28 -1.95 -17.58
CA ASN A 48 3.04 -0.71 -17.80
C ASN A 48 3.41 0.07 -16.53
N ALA A 49 3.49 -0.60 -15.37
CA ALA A 49 4.10 0.00 -14.18
C ALA A 49 5.52 0.52 -14.49
N ALA A 50 5.85 1.70 -13.95
CA ALA A 50 7.22 2.17 -13.97
C ALA A 50 8.06 1.30 -13.02
N LEU A 51 9.25 0.89 -13.47
CA LEU A 51 10.18 0.16 -12.62
C LEU A 51 10.68 1.07 -11.50
N VAL A 52 10.76 0.51 -10.29
CA VAL A 52 11.38 1.17 -9.15
C VAL A 52 12.88 0.82 -9.17
N PRO A 53 13.80 1.80 -9.13
CA PRO A 53 15.25 1.56 -9.18
C PRO A 53 15.83 0.98 -7.88
#